data_AF-A0A7S3J3V5-F1
#
_entry.id   AF-A0A7S3J3V5-F1
#
_cell.length_a   1.000
_cell.length_b   1.000
_cell.length_c   1.000
_cell.angle_alpha   90.00
_cell.angle_beta   90.00
_cell.angle_gamma   90.00
#
_symmetry.space_group_name_H-M   'P 1'
#
loop_
_entity.id
_entity.type
_entity.pdbx_description
1 polymer ?
#
loop_
_entity_poly.entity_id
_entity_poly.type
_entity_poly.pdbx_seq_one_letter_code
_entity_poly.pdbx_strand_id
1 'polypeptide(L)'
;MVYFDNFSLGAWVYLTLHGSYGICWITKDLVFPDKKFQVKITLLSSVLPITVMTVYLIPGYHMISLHTCDNPSAERIVTGVSVYIVGLFLMICSDLQKYYTLKHGPPRLINDGFFKFTRNPNYLGE
;
A
#
# COMPACT_ATOMS: atom_id res chain seq x y z
N MET A 1 -9.32 9.23 15.59
CA MET A 1 -8.72 9.14 16.93
C MET A 1 -9.22 10.31 17.76
N VAL A 2 -8.73 11.55 17.56
CA VAL A 2 -9.15 12.74 18.35
C VAL A 2 -10.67 12.95 18.42
N TYR A 3 -11.37 13.00 17.28
CA TYR A 3 -12.82 13.28 17.27
C TYR A 3 -13.67 12.20 17.98
N PHE A 4 -13.21 10.95 17.95
CA PHE A 4 -13.92 9.80 18.53
C PHE A 4 -13.33 9.38 19.88
N ASP A 5 -12.37 10.14 20.42
CA ASP A 5 -11.60 9.81 21.63
C ASP A 5 -11.05 8.37 21.66
N ASN A 6 -10.65 7.85 20.49
CA ASN A 6 -10.12 6.51 20.35
C ASN A 6 -8.60 6.54 20.16
N PHE A 7 -7.88 6.19 21.23
CA PHE A 7 -6.43 6.05 21.28
C PHE A 7 -6.01 4.64 21.71
N SER A 8 -6.84 3.64 21.41
CA SER A 8 -6.59 2.25 21.73
C SER A 8 -5.36 1.69 21.01
N LEU A 9 -4.84 0.55 21.48
CA LEU A 9 -3.71 -0.11 20.85
C LEU A 9 -4.01 -0.42 19.37
N GLY A 10 -5.20 -0.92 19.07
CA GLY A 10 -5.62 -1.20 17.71
C GLY A 10 -5.67 0.05 16.82
N ALA A 11 -6.12 1.19 17.36
CA ALA A 11 -6.12 2.46 16.64
C ALA A 11 -4.69 2.93 16.29
N TRP A 12 -3.74 2.82 17.23
CA TRP A 12 -2.32 3.14 17.00
C TRP A 12 -1.65 2.19 16.02
N VAL A 13 -1.93 0.89 16.10
CA VAL A 13 -1.44 -0.10 15.14
C VAL A 13 -1.96 0.23 13.74
N TYR A 14 -3.26 0.49 13.60
CA TYR A 14 -3.86 0.86 12.32
C TYR A 14 -3.23 2.12 11.73
N LEU A 15 -3.09 3.18 12.54
CA LEU A 15 -2.48 4.45 12.13
C LEU A 15 -1.03 4.23 11.68
N THR A 16 -0.27 3.45 12.43
CA THR A 16 1.14 3.18 12.11
C THR A 16 1.26 2.44 10.77
N LEU A 17 0.50 1.37 10.57
CA LEU A 17 0.56 0.57 9.35
C LEU A 17 0.12 1.38 8.11
N HIS A 18 -1.04 2.04 8.17
CA HIS A 18 -1.56 2.81 7.03
C HIS A 18 -0.79 4.11 6.79
N GLY A 19 -0.36 4.78 7.86
CA GLY A 19 0.42 6.01 7.76
C GLY A 19 1.79 5.76 7.14
N SER A 20 2.51 4.75 7.63
CA SER A 20 3.80 4.37 7.04
C SER A 20 3.64 3.85 5.61
N TYR A 21 2.58 3.07 5.32
CA TYR A 21 2.24 2.68 3.95
C TYR A 21 2.09 3.88 3.02
N GLY A 22 1.28 4.87 3.40
CA GLY A 22 1.06 6.09 2.63
C GLY A 22 2.34 6.89 2.39
N ILE A 23 3.19 7.01 3.42
CA ILE A 23 4.51 7.67 3.28
C ILE A 23 5.39 6.93 2.26
N CYS A 24 5.48 5.60 2.36
CA CYS A 24 6.25 4.79 1.40
C CYS A 24 5.68 4.90 -0.02
N TRP A 25 4.35 4.93 -0.17
CA TRP A 25 3.69 5.03 -1.47
C TRP A 25 3.94 6.39 -2.14
N ILE A 26 3.81 7.49 -1.39
CA ILE A 26 4.16 8.83 -1.88
C ILE A 26 5.65 8.91 -2.24
N THR A 27 6.52 8.36 -1.39
CA THR A 27 7.97 8.34 -1.64
C THR A 27 8.29 7.57 -2.93
N LYS A 28 7.65 6.41 -3.15
CA LYS A 28 7.76 5.64 -4.39
C LYS A 28 7.36 6.48 -5.61
N ASP A 29 6.21 7.15 -5.56
CA ASP A 29 5.74 7.97 -6.69
C ASP A 29 6.68 9.15 -6.98
N LEU A 30 7.30 9.74 -5.97
CA LEU A 30 8.27 10.83 -6.15
C LEU A 30 9.62 10.37 -6.69
N VAL A 31 10.13 9.21 -6.24
CA VAL A 31 11.52 8.78 -6.52
C VAL A 31 11.61 7.86 -7.74
N PHE A 32 10.67 6.92 -7.90
CA PHE A 32 10.64 5.96 -9.01
C PHE A 32 9.19 5.74 -9.50
N PRO A 33 8.55 6.77 -10.07
CA PRO A 33 7.15 6.73 -10.48
C PRO A 33 6.86 5.66 -11.53
N ASP A 34 5.70 5.01 -11.39
CA ASP A 34 5.16 4.16 -12.44
C ASP A 34 4.42 5.03 -13.46
N LYS A 35 4.89 4.96 -14.72
CA LYS A 35 4.34 5.74 -15.84
C LYS A 35 2.83 5.52 -16.04
N LYS A 36 2.28 4.37 -15.63
CA LYS A 36 0.83 4.09 -15.71
C LYS A 36 0.00 5.00 -14.81
N PHE A 37 0.54 5.45 -13.68
CA PHE A 37 -0.17 6.34 -12.75
C PHE A 37 -0.06 7.83 -13.13
N GLN A 38 0.83 8.16 -14.06
CA GLN A 38 1.06 9.54 -14.51
C GLN A 38 0.24 9.91 -15.76
N VAL A 39 -0.63 9.01 -16.24
CA VAL A 39 -1.48 9.26 -17.40
C VAL A 39 -2.64 10.18 -17.03
N LYS A 40 -2.98 11.10 -17.94
CA LYS A 40 -4.16 11.96 -17.76
C LYS A 40 -5.41 11.10 -17.78
N ILE A 41 -6.27 11.30 -16.79
CA ILE A 41 -7.58 10.66 -16.68
C ILE A 41 -8.69 11.67 -17.00
N THR A 42 -9.85 11.19 -17.44
CA THR A 42 -11.03 12.03 -17.62
C THR A 42 -11.76 12.20 -16.28
N LEU A 43 -12.61 13.21 -16.18
CA LEU A 43 -13.50 13.38 -15.00
C LEU A 43 -14.42 12.17 -14.80
N LEU A 44 -14.83 11.49 -15.87
CA LEU A 44 -15.67 10.30 -15.77
C LEU A 44 -14.85 9.10 -15.27
N SER A 45 -13.62 8.93 -15.75
CA SER A 45 -12.77 7.82 -15.32
C SER A 45 -12.22 7.99 -13.91
N SER A 46 -12.28 9.19 -13.32
CA SER A 46 -11.90 9.42 -11.91
C SER A 46 -12.95 8.94 -10.90
N VAL A 47 -14.20 8.72 -11.33
CA VAL A 47 -15.27 8.22 -10.47
C VAL A 47 -14.89 6.90 -9.83
N LEU A 48 -14.41 5.94 -10.63
CA LEU A 48 -14.03 4.61 -10.14
C LEU A 48 -12.93 4.65 -9.07
N PRO A 49 -11.73 5.25 -9.30
CA PRO A 49 -10.70 5.30 -8.26
C PRO A 49 -11.16 6.08 -7.01
N ILE A 50 -11.93 7.16 -7.15
CA ILE A 50 -12.48 7.88 -5.99
C ILE A 50 -13.40 6.98 -5.17
N THR A 51 -14.31 6.25 -5.83
CA THR A 51 -15.21 5.32 -5.14
C THR A 51 -14.44 4.21 -4.44
N VAL A 52 -13.49 3.58 -5.12
CA VAL A 52 -12.67 2.51 -4.54
C VAL A 52 -11.87 3.02 -3.33
N MET A 53 -11.23 4.19 -3.44
CA MET A 53 -10.50 4.80 -2.32
C MET A 53 -11.42 5.21 -1.17
N THR A 54 -12.64 5.68 -1.46
CA THR A 54 -13.60 6.02 -0.39
C THR A 54 -14.07 4.78 0.36
N VAL A 55 -14.38 3.70 -0.35
CA VAL A 55 -14.78 2.42 0.25
C VAL A 55 -13.63 1.81 1.06
N TYR A 56 -12.39 1.98 0.61
CA TYR A 56 -11.19 1.55 1.33
C TYR A 56 -11.04 2.20 2.72
N LEU A 57 -11.63 3.37 2.97
CA LEU A 57 -11.58 4.03 4.28
C LEU A 57 -12.56 3.44 5.31
N ILE A 58 -13.53 2.62 4.88
CA ILE A 58 -14.60 2.10 5.74
C ILE A 58 -14.05 1.29 6.93
N PRO A 59 -13.12 0.32 6.75
CA PRO A 59 -12.60 -0.45 7.88
C PRO A 59 -11.92 0.44 8.93
N GLY A 60 -11.11 1.41 8.49
CA GLY A 60 -10.48 2.38 9.38
C GLY A 60 -11.49 3.24 10.11
N TYR A 61 -12.51 3.74 9.42
CA TYR A 61 -13.60 4.50 10.06
C TYR A 61 -14.27 3.67 11.15
N HIS A 62 -14.67 2.43 10.87
CA HIS A 62 -15.31 1.55 11.85
C HIS A 62 -14.41 1.24 13.04
N MET A 63 -13.12 0.95 12.82
CA MET A 63 -12.18 0.70 13.92
C MET A 63 -12.07 1.89 14.86
N ILE A 64 -12.04 3.10 14.30
CA ILE A 64 -11.85 4.32 15.08
C ILE A 64 -13.16 4.81 15.73
N SER A 65 -14.29 4.78 15.02
CA SER A 65 -15.56 5.35 15.49
C SER A 65 -16.40 4.40 16.32
N LEU A 66 -16.31 3.09 16.04
CA LEU A 66 -17.13 2.06 16.70
C LEU A 66 -16.31 1.16 17.64
N HIS A 67 -15.01 1.44 17.83
CA HIS A 67 -14.14 0.69 18.74
C HIS A 67 -14.12 -0.82 18.46
N THR A 68 -14.24 -1.23 17.19
CA THR A 68 -14.43 -2.64 16.83
C THR A 68 -13.22 -3.53 17.11
N CYS A 69 -12.03 -2.95 17.31
CA CYS A 69 -10.80 -3.70 17.58
C CYS A 69 -9.81 -2.90 18.42
N ASP A 70 -10.18 -2.55 19.65
CA ASP A 70 -9.33 -1.72 20.51
C ASP A 70 -8.09 -2.44 21.06
N ASN A 71 -8.26 -3.71 21.45
CA ASN A 71 -7.20 -4.52 22.07
C ASN A 71 -6.94 -5.79 21.25
N PRO A 72 -6.32 -5.68 20.06
CA PRO A 72 -5.95 -6.86 19.28
C PRO A 72 -4.92 -7.71 20.05
N SER A 73 -5.02 -9.03 19.92
CA SER A 73 -4.06 -9.94 20.54
C SER A 73 -2.66 -9.78 19.95
N ALA A 74 -1.63 -10.14 20.71
CA ALA A 74 -0.24 -10.04 20.26
C ALA A 74 0.00 -10.84 18.97
N GLU A 75 -0.60 -12.02 18.85
CA GLU A 75 -0.50 -12.88 17.67
C GLU A 75 -1.09 -12.20 16.43
N ARG A 76 -2.23 -11.50 16.58
CA ARG A 76 -2.84 -10.74 15.49
C ARG A 76 -1.95 -9.59 15.04
N ILE A 77 -1.40 -8.84 15.99
CA ILE A 77 -0.49 -7.72 15.69
C ILE A 77 0.76 -8.25 14.97
N VAL A 78 1.42 -9.26 15.53
CA VAL A 78 2.65 -9.83 14.96
C VAL A 78 2.40 -10.37 13.56
N THR A 79 1.32 -11.13 13.36
CA THR A 79 0.98 -11.68 12.04
C THR A 79 0.68 -10.56 11.04
N GLY A 80 -0.17 -9.60 11.42
CA GLY A 80 -0.53 -8.48 10.55
C GLY A 80 0.67 -7.61 10.16
N VAL A 81 1.54 -7.28 11.12
CA VAL A 81 2.77 -6.52 10.89
C VAL A 81 3.75 -7.31 10.01
N SER A 82 3.86 -8.63 10.22
CA SER A 82 4.75 -9.48 9.41
C SER A 82 4.30 -9.52 7.95
N VAL A 83 3.00 -9.74 7.71
CA VAL A 83 2.43 -9.72 6.36
C VAL A 83 2.60 -8.34 5.72
N TYR A 84 2.34 -7.26 6.47
CA TYR A 84 2.54 -5.89 6.03
C TYR A 84 4.00 -5.62 5.58
N ILE A 85 4.99 -6.00 6.39
CA ILE A 85 6.40 -5.76 6.08
C ILE A 85 6.82 -6.52 4.82
N VAL A 86 6.44 -7.79 4.70
CA VAL A 86 6.77 -8.60 3.52
C VAL A 86 6.07 -8.04 2.28
N GLY A 87 4.80 -7.66 2.39
CA GLY A 87 4.04 -7.05 1.30
C GLY A 87 4.67 -5.75 0.82
N LEU A 88 4.97 -4.83 1.75
CA LEU A 88 5.63 -3.56 1.46
C LEU A 88 7.00 -3.77 0.79
N PHE A 89 7.80 -4.71 1.30
CA PHE A 89 9.09 -5.07 0.70
C PHE A 89 8.95 -5.55 -0.75
N LEU A 90 8.03 -6.49 -0.99
CA LEU A 90 7.77 -7.01 -2.33
C LEU A 90 7.30 -5.91 -3.28
N MET A 91 6.36 -5.07 -2.85
CA MET A 91 5.85 -3.94 -3.64
C MET A 91 6.99 -2.96 -3.98
N ILE A 92 7.66 -2.40 -2.98
CA ILE A 92 8.67 -1.36 -3.17
C ILE A 92 9.84 -1.89 -4.01
N CYS A 93 10.41 -3.04 -3.64
CA CYS A 93 11.63 -3.53 -4.28
C CYS A 93 11.38 -4.00 -5.71
N SER A 94 10.21 -4.58 -6.00
CA SER A 94 9.89 -4.99 -7.38
C SER A 94 9.58 -3.81 -8.30
N ASP A 95 8.90 -2.77 -7.80
CA ASP A 95 8.70 -1.54 -8.57
C ASP A 95 10.03 -0.80 -8.78
N LEU A 96 10.93 -0.80 -7.79
CA LEU A 96 12.28 -0.27 -7.91
C LEU A 96 13.08 -1.01 -9.00
N GLN A 97 13.10 -2.35 -8.97
CA GLN A 97 13.73 -3.16 -10.01
C GLN A 97 13.15 -2.83 -11.38
N LYS A 98 11.81 -2.77 -11.49
CA LYS A 98 11.10 -2.45 -12.73
C LYS A 98 11.51 -1.08 -13.28
N TYR A 99 11.47 -0.05 -12.44
CA TYR A 99 11.77 1.32 -12.84
C TYR A 99 13.20 1.46 -13.35
N TYR A 100 14.20 1.04 -12.57
CA TYR A 100 15.61 1.23 -12.94
C TYR A 100 16.03 0.34 -14.11
N THR A 101 15.48 -0.88 -14.21
CA THR A 101 15.74 -1.76 -15.37
C THR A 101 15.24 -1.13 -16.67
N LEU A 102 14.03 -0.57 -16.67
CA LEU A 102 13.44 0.05 -17.87
C LEU A 102 13.95 1.48 -18.12
N LYS A 103 14.46 2.17 -17.10
CA LYS A 103 15.06 3.50 -17.23
C LYS A 103 16.42 3.46 -17.91
N HIS A 104 17.25 2.46 -17.59
CA HIS A 104 18.63 2.36 -18.08
C HIS A 104 18.82 1.32 -19.18
N GLY A 105 17.91 0.35 -19.30
CA GLY A 105 17.97 -0.71 -20.29
C GLY A 105 17.05 -0.50 -21.50
N PRO A 106 17.21 -1.30 -22.57
CA PRO A 106 16.26 -1.33 -23.67
C PRO A 106 14.89 -1.82 -23.17
N PRO A 107 13.78 -1.41 -23.82
CA PRO A 107 12.45 -1.93 -23.50
C PRO A 107 12.42 -3.47 -23.61
N ARG A 108 12.24 -4.15 -22.47
CA ARG A 108 12.21 -5.61 -22.40
C ARG A 108 11.27 -6.11 -21.31
N LEU A 109 10.87 -7.37 -21.44
CA LEU A 109 10.29 -8.10 -20.31
C LEU A 109 11.40 -8.45 -19.32
N ILE A 110 11.13 -8.20 -18.04
CA ILE A 110 12.02 -8.51 -16.93
C ILE A 110 11.75 -9.96 -16.52
N ASN A 111 12.79 -10.79 -16.50
CA ASN A 111 12.71 -12.22 -16.19
C ASN A 111 13.73 -12.67 -15.12
N ASP A 112 14.35 -11.71 -14.43
CA ASP A 112 15.30 -11.86 -13.34
C ASP A 112 14.74 -11.23 -12.05
N GLY A 113 15.46 -11.40 -10.93
CA GLY A 113 15.07 -10.83 -9.62
C GLY A 113 13.65 -11.23 -9.20
N PHE A 114 12.85 -10.26 -8.76
CA PHE A 114 11.46 -10.49 -8.32
C PHE A 114 10.56 -11.04 -9.43
N PHE A 115 10.76 -10.59 -10.67
CA PHE A 115 9.94 -11.00 -11.83
C PHE A 115 10.23 -12.43 -12.33
N LYS A 116 11.27 -13.08 -11.79
CA LYS A 116 11.55 -14.50 -12.06
C LYS A 116 10.46 -15.42 -11.50
N PHE A 117 9.86 -15.06 -10.37
CA PHE A 117 8.95 -15.93 -9.61
C PHE A 117 7.47 -15.69 -9.94
N THR A 118 7.11 -14.46 -10.32
CA THR A 118 5.75 -14.09 -10.70
C THR A 118 5.78 -12.92 -11.67
N ARG A 119 4.75 -12.79 -12.51
CA ARG A 119 4.63 -11.67 -13.47
C ARG A 119 4.24 -10.35 -12.79
N ASN A 120 3.68 -10.41 -11.59
CA ASN A 120 3.21 -9.24 -10.85
C ASN A 120 3.65 -9.28 -9.38
N PRO A 121 4.97 -9.24 -9.11
CA PRO A 121 5.48 -9.30 -7.73
C PRO A 121 5.04 -8.11 -6.88
N ASN A 122 4.82 -6.95 -7.50
CA ASN A 122 4.31 -5.78 -6.82
C ASN A 122 2.85 -5.96 -6.37
N TYR A 123 1.98 -6.50 -7.23
CA TYR A 123 0.59 -6.80 -6.87
C TYR A 123 0.45 -7.98 -5.90
N LEU A 124 1.47 -8.84 -5.76
CA LEU A 124 1.49 -9.82 -4.69
C LEU A 124 1.79 -9.17 -3.33
N GLY A 125 2.54 -8.07 -3.34
CA GLY A 125 2.88 -7.32 -2.13
C GLY A 125 1.80 -6.33 -1.69
N GLU A 126 1.01 -5.82 -2.63
CA GLU A 126 -0.16 -4.95 -2.42
C GLU A 126 -1.36 -5.73 -1.83
#